data_AF-A0AAE8QDD3-F1
#
_entry.id   AF-A0AAE8QDD3-F1
#
_cell.length_a   1.000
_cell.length_b   1.000
_cell.length_c   1.000
_cell.angle_alpha   90.00
_cell.angle_beta   90.00
_cell.angle_gamma   90.00
#
_symmetry.space_group_name_H-M   'P 1'
#
loop_
_entity.id
_entity.type
_entity.pdbx_description
1 polymer ?
#
loop_
_entity_poly.entity_id
_entity_poly.type
_entity_poly.pdbx_seq_one_letter_code
_entity_poly.pdbx_strand_id
1 'polypeptide(L)'
;MSIRKRKFFVKRGQGIVVGSFNGTKTAETNMEPGLKAALLDQISAVKKVKDFQVVLSAVEKAIKVIPDNIYLREYHLATLIGKLHDFEAGWIALGRFTRNAIERNSEDWLLAAMRQLFGSPYDYSCLPFAERFSMGKELSDRILTLCPQWDARSRALSYAAIAPYYHENGKSERAVELIEEALELVEGESLADDVKQEWLAQLLQALEKYKA
;
A
#
# COMPACT_ATOMS: atom_id res chain seq x y z
N MET A 1 -33.33 -6.35 20.95
CA MET A 1 -32.08 -6.79 21.62
C MET A 1 -30.91 -6.18 20.85
N SER A 2 -30.26 -5.17 21.42
CA SER A 2 -29.31 -4.27 20.73
C SER A 2 -27.89 -4.85 20.72
N ILE A 3 -27.32 -5.07 19.54
CA ILE A 3 -25.93 -5.54 19.38
C ILE A 3 -25.00 -4.32 19.32
N ARG A 4 -24.28 -4.07 20.41
CA ARG A 4 -23.24 -3.03 20.48
C ARG A 4 -22.06 -3.40 19.55
N LYS A 5 -21.81 -2.59 18.53
CA LYS A 5 -20.54 -2.63 17.78
C LYS A 5 -19.41 -2.12 18.70
N ARG A 6 -18.51 -3.01 19.13
CA ARG A 6 -17.26 -2.60 19.81
C ARG A 6 -16.30 -2.02 18.77
N LYS A 7 -16.01 -0.72 18.87
CA LYS A 7 -14.86 -0.10 18.20
C LYS A 7 -13.59 -0.53 18.93
N PHE A 8 -12.68 -1.23 18.25
CA PHE A 8 -11.32 -1.44 18.73
C PHE A 8 -10.42 -0.38 18.10
N PHE A 9 -9.84 0.49 18.93
CA PHE A 9 -8.74 1.37 18.54
C PHE A 9 -7.43 0.65 18.80
N VAL A 10 -6.67 0.36 17.75
CA VAL A 10 -5.27 -0.06 17.86
C VAL A 10 -4.41 1.15 17.53
N LYS A 11 -3.70 1.70 18.52
CA LYS A 11 -2.60 2.65 18.28
C LYS A 11 -1.53 1.93 17.46
N ARG A 12 -1.36 2.31 16.19
CA ARG A 12 -0.22 1.90 15.37
C ARG A 12 0.89 2.94 15.54
N GLY A 13 2.08 2.47 15.91
CA GLY A 13 3.29 3.30 15.90
C GLY A 13 3.65 3.69 14.47
N GLN A 14 4.06 4.95 14.32
CA GLN A 14 4.74 5.61 13.20
C GLN A 14 4.63 4.90 11.83
N GLY A 15 3.78 5.49 10.98
CA GLY A 15 3.43 5.02 9.65
C GLY A 15 1.94 4.75 9.56
N ILE A 16 1.13 5.79 9.31
CA ILE A 16 -0.26 5.58 8.95
C ILE A 16 -0.30 5.07 7.51
N VAL A 17 -0.61 3.79 7.36
CA VAL A 17 -1.24 3.28 6.15
C VAL A 17 -2.65 3.88 6.14
N VAL A 18 -2.83 5.00 5.42
CA VAL A 18 -4.17 5.53 5.11
C VAL A 18 -4.80 4.54 4.15
N GLY A 19 -5.54 3.59 4.71
CA GLY A 19 -6.21 2.53 3.99
C GLY A 19 -7.61 2.32 4.54
N SER A 20 -8.52 3.25 4.26
CA SER A 20 -9.95 2.94 4.20
C SER A 20 -10.38 3.16 2.75
N PHE A 21 -10.08 2.18 1.90
CA PHE A 21 -10.51 2.16 0.51
C PHE A 21 -11.70 1.22 0.38
N ASN A 22 -12.81 1.76 -0.09
CA ASN A 22 -13.97 0.99 -0.48
C ASN A 22 -13.58 0.20 -1.72
N GLY A 23 -13.20 -1.07 -1.52
CA GLY A 23 -12.87 -1.97 -2.62
C GLY A 23 -13.96 -1.92 -3.69
N THR A 24 -13.53 -1.62 -4.91
CA THR A 24 -14.38 -1.68 -6.10
C THR A 24 -14.96 -3.09 -6.23
N LYS A 25 -16.28 -3.16 -6.12
CA LYS A 25 -17.12 -4.29 -6.52
C LYS A 25 -16.84 -4.59 -7.99
N THR A 26 -15.99 -5.57 -8.31
CA THR A 26 -15.97 -6.26 -9.62
C THR A 26 -14.90 -7.35 -9.64
N ALA A 27 -15.31 -8.53 -9.17
CA ALA A 27 -14.91 -9.89 -9.57
C ALA A 27 -15.22 -10.85 -8.40
N GLU A 28 -16.46 -10.79 -7.92
CA GLU A 28 -16.98 -11.74 -6.91
C GLU A 28 -17.17 -13.09 -7.60
N THR A 29 -16.11 -13.89 -7.66
CA THR A 29 -16.11 -15.20 -8.30
C THR A 29 -16.26 -16.29 -7.26
N ASN A 30 -17.47 -16.84 -7.15
CA ASN A 30 -17.81 -18.22 -6.73
C ASN A 30 -17.08 -18.84 -5.52
N MET A 31 -16.93 -18.14 -4.40
CA MET A 31 -16.35 -18.71 -3.18
C MET A 31 -17.33 -18.63 -2.00
N GLU A 32 -17.53 -19.76 -1.32
CA GLU A 32 -18.33 -19.85 -0.09
C GLU A 32 -17.83 -18.83 0.96
N PRO A 33 -18.66 -17.85 1.38
CA PRO A 33 -18.28 -16.81 2.33
C PRO A 33 -17.68 -17.35 3.64
N GLY A 34 -18.12 -18.54 4.06
CA GLY A 34 -17.62 -19.21 5.27
C GLY A 34 -16.15 -19.63 5.20
N LEU A 35 -15.67 -20.09 4.04
CA LEU A 35 -14.27 -20.50 3.87
C LEU A 35 -13.32 -19.30 3.93
N LYS A 36 -13.72 -18.17 3.34
CA LYS A 36 -12.96 -16.91 3.41
C LYS A 36 -12.83 -16.42 4.85
N ALA A 37 -13.93 -16.39 5.61
CA ALA A 37 -13.92 -15.97 7.00
C ALA A 37 -13.00 -16.87 7.85
N ALA A 38 -13.14 -18.19 7.72
CA ALA A 38 -12.33 -19.16 8.45
C ALA A 38 -10.81 -18.99 8.22
N LEU A 39 -10.40 -18.72 6.97
CA LEU A 39 -8.98 -18.48 6.64
C LEU A 39 -8.44 -17.21 7.27
N LEU A 40 -9.21 -16.12 7.26
CA LEU A 40 -8.82 -14.86 7.89
C LEU A 40 -8.75 -14.96 9.41
N ASP A 41 -9.66 -15.72 10.02
CA ASP A 41 -9.64 -16.01 11.46
C ASP A 41 -8.44 -16.87 11.84
N GLN A 42 -8.12 -17.89 11.04
CA GLN A 42 -6.94 -18.71 11.23
C GLN A 42 -5.66 -17.86 11.17
N ILE A 43 -5.52 -17.02 10.14
CA ILE A 43 -4.39 -16.08 10.04
C ILE A 43 -4.33 -15.20 11.29
N SER A 44 -5.46 -14.64 11.73
CA SER A 44 -5.53 -13.78 12.91
C SER A 44 -5.13 -14.51 14.21
N ALA A 45 -5.45 -15.80 14.33
CA ALA A 45 -5.04 -16.63 15.46
C ALA A 45 -3.54 -16.90 15.45
N VAL A 46 -2.99 -17.32 14.30
CA VAL A 46 -1.56 -17.66 14.16
C VAL A 46 -0.68 -16.42 14.40
N LYS A 47 -1.11 -15.22 13.95
CA LYS A 47 -0.42 -13.95 14.23
C LYS A 47 -0.16 -13.71 15.72
N LYS A 48 -1.05 -14.18 16.61
CA LYS A 48 -0.88 -14.00 18.06
C LYS A 48 0.24 -14.84 18.63
N VAL A 49 0.54 -15.98 18.01
CA VAL A 49 1.58 -16.93 18.44
C VAL A 49 2.97 -16.48 17.97
N LYS A 50 3.04 -15.49 17.05
CA LYS A 50 4.28 -14.90 16.50
C LYS A 50 5.25 -15.91 15.83
N ASP A 51 4.77 -17.09 15.47
CA ASP A 51 5.50 -18.01 14.62
C ASP A 51 5.34 -17.56 13.15
N PHE A 52 6.30 -16.76 12.68
CA PHE A 52 6.20 -16.09 11.39
C PHE A 52 6.30 -17.05 10.20
N GLN A 53 6.89 -18.24 10.37
CA GLN A 53 6.91 -19.28 9.33
C GLN A 53 5.52 -19.90 9.15
N VAL A 54 4.83 -20.18 10.26
CA VAL A 54 3.44 -20.67 10.22
C VAL A 54 2.50 -19.58 9.70
N VAL A 55 2.73 -18.31 10.08
CA VAL A 55 1.99 -17.18 9.51
C VAL A 55 2.18 -17.11 8.00
N LEU A 56 3.43 -17.18 7.51
CA LEU A 56 3.73 -17.12 6.08
C LEU A 56 2.96 -18.22 5.32
N SER A 57 3.05 -19.46 5.80
CA SER A 57 2.35 -20.61 5.21
C SER A 57 0.83 -20.41 5.15
N ALA A 58 0.24 -19.87 6.22
CA ALA A 58 -1.20 -19.58 6.27
C ALA A 58 -1.60 -18.49 5.28
N VAL A 59 -0.78 -17.45 5.14
CA VAL A 59 -1.00 -16.34 4.21
C VAL A 59 -0.88 -16.81 2.77
N GLU A 60 0.15 -17.58 2.42
CA GLU A 60 0.31 -18.16 1.08
C GLU A 60 -0.87 -19.05 0.70
N LYS A 61 -1.37 -19.86 1.64
CA LYS A 61 -2.58 -20.65 1.45
C LYS A 61 -3.80 -19.76 1.19
N ALA A 62 -3.97 -18.70 1.97
CA ALA A 62 -5.07 -17.78 1.78
C ALA A 62 -4.97 -17.01 0.45
N ILE A 63 -3.77 -16.66 -0.02
CA ILE A 63 -3.56 -16.02 -1.32
C ILE A 63 -3.97 -16.95 -2.47
N LYS A 64 -3.64 -18.25 -2.39
CA LYS A 64 -4.06 -19.23 -3.41
C LYS A 64 -5.58 -19.31 -3.53
N VAL A 65 -6.27 -19.11 -2.42
CA VAL A 65 -7.72 -19.20 -2.33
C VAL A 65 -8.40 -17.86 -2.64
N ILE A 66 -7.78 -16.73 -2.26
CA ILE A 66 -8.30 -15.38 -2.40
C ILE A 66 -7.23 -14.52 -3.08
N PRO A 67 -6.95 -14.76 -4.39
CA PRO A 67 -5.82 -14.13 -5.07
C PRO A 67 -5.95 -12.62 -5.22
N ASP A 68 -7.18 -12.11 -5.15
CA ASP A 68 -7.57 -10.72 -5.44
C ASP A 68 -7.66 -9.86 -4.16
N ASN A 69 -7.08 -10.31 -3.06
CA ASN A 69 -7.03 -9.55 -1.81
C ASN A 69 -5.67 -8.85 -1.66
N ILE A 70 -5.64 -7.54 -1.90
CA ILE A 70 -4.44 -6.69 -1.79
C ILE A 70 -3.79 -6.82 -0.41
N TYR A 71 -4.59 -6.81 0.67
CA TYR A 71 -4.06 -6.89 2.04
C TYR A 71 -3.34 -8.19 2.32
N LEU A 72 -3.76 -9.31 1.71
CA LEU A 72 -3.01 -10.57 1.83
C LEU A 72 -1.65 -10.46 1.13
N ARG A 73 -1.57 -9.78 -0.02
CA ARG A 73 -0.31 -9.55 -0.75
C ARG A 73 0.64 -8.67 0.04
N GLU A 74 0.16 -7.54 0.56
CA GLU A 74 0.98 -6.65 1.40
C GLU A 74 1.43 -7.35 2.68
N TYR A 75 0.55 -8.14 3.30
CA TYR A 75 0.90 -8.86 4.52
C TYR A 75 1.90 -10.00 4.27
N HIS A 76 1.83 -10.64 3.11
CA HIS A 76 2.82 -11.60 2.65
C HIS A 76 4.21 -10.94 2.52
N LEU A 77 4.29 -9.80 1.84
CA LEU A 77 5.52 -9.01 1.70
C LEU A 77 6.08 -8.59 3.06
N ALA A 78 5.22 -8.05 3.93
CA ALA A 78 5.63 -7.62 5.27
C ALA A 78 6.13 -8.78 6.14
N THR A 79 5.61 -9.99 5.93
CA THR A 79 6.06 -11.19 6.65
C THR A 79 7.43 -11.65 6.13
N LEU A 80 7.60 -11.77 4.81
CA LEU A 80 8.86 -12.15 4.19
C LEU A 80 9.98 -11.17 4.54
N ILE A 81 9.79 -9.89 4.20
CA ILE A 81 10.83 -8.87 4.30
C ILE A 81 10.99 -8.37 5.75
N GLY A 82 9.87 -8.06 6.41
CA GLY A 82 9.88 -7.36 7.68
C GLY A 82 9.89 -8.24 8.93
N LYS A 83 9.67 -9.55 8.82
CA LYS A 83 9.65 -10.48 9.97
C LYS A 83 10.62 -11.63 9.82
N LEU A 84 10.69 -12.23 8.65
CA LEU A 84 11.60 -13.34 8.37
C LEU A 84 12.94 -12.88 7.80
N HIS A 85 13.01 -11.64 7.31
CA HIS A 85 14.18 -11.10 6.60
C HIS A 85 14.59 -11.96 5.39
N ASP A 86 13.61 -12.62 4.77
CA ASP A 86 13.78 -13.35 3.53
C ASP A 86 13.61 -12.38 2.36
N PHE A 87 14.67 -11.63 2.07
CA PHE A 87 14.69 -10.59 1.03
C PHE A 87 14.59 -11.16 -0.38
N GLU A 88 15.11 -12.37 -0.62
CA GLU A 88 15.03 -13.02 -1.92
C GLU A 88 13.58 -13.41 -2.25
N ALA A 89 12.92 -14.15 -1.35
CA ALA A 89 11.52 -14.49 -1.54
C ALA A 89 10.64 -13.23 -1.52
N GLY A 90 10.98 -12.27 -0.66
CA GLY A 90 10.34 -10.96 -0.59
C GLY A 90 10.39 -10.20 -1.91
N TRP A 91 11.54 -10.17 -2.58
CA TRP A 91 11.71 -9.52 -3.88
C TRP A 91 10.93 -10.22 -4.98
N ILE A 92 10.99 -11.55 -5.04
CA ILE A 92 10.21 -12.34 -6.01
C ILE A 92 8.70 -12.07 -5.81
N ALA A 93 8.24 -12.03 -4.56
CA ALA A 93 6.86 -11.72 -4.24
C ALA A 93 6.49 -10.28 -4.63
N LEU A 94 7.39 -9.31 -4.44
CA LEU A 94 7.17 -7.90 -4.79
C LEU A 94 7.08 -7.72 -6.30
N GLY A 95 8.00 -8.32 -7.07
CA GLY A 95 7.94 -8.29 -8.54
C GLY A 95 6.65 -8.88 -9.09
N ARG A 96 6.17 -10.01 -8.52
CA ARG A 96 4.86 -10.59 -8.87
C ARG A 96 3.70 -9.67 -8.51
N PHE A 97 3.75 -9.04 -7.34
CA PHE A 97 2.71 -8.12 -6.89
C PHE A 97 2.62 -6.89 -7.80
N THR A 98 3.76 -6.27 -8.12
CA THR A 98 3.83 -5.12 -9.02
C THR A 98 3.33 -5.45 -10.41
N ARG A 99 3.76 -6.59 -10.99
CA ARG A 99 3.26 -7.03 -12.31
C ARG A 99 1.74 -7.21 -12.29
N ASN A 100 1.21 -7.86 -11.26
CA ASN A 100 -0.24 -8.05 -11.14
C ASN A 100 -0.99 -6.71 -10.99
N ALA A 101 -0.40 -5.74 -10.26
CA ALA A 101 -0.99 -4.42 -10.14
C ALA A 101 -1.06 -3.67 -11.48
N ILE A 102 0.02 -3.74 -12.26
CA ILE A 102 0.09 -3.16 -13.61
C ILE A 102 -0.93 -3.81 -14.55
N GLU A 103 -1.01 -5.15 -14.56
CA GLU A 103 -1.96 -5.90 -15.38
C GLU A 103 -3.42 -5.57 -15.04
N ARG A 104 -3.72 -5.42 -13.76
CA ARG A 104 -5.07 -5.04 -13.29
C ARG A 104 -5.41 -3.60 -13.59
N ASN A 105 -4.41 -2.73 -13.63
CA ASN A 105 -4.56 -1.30 -13.92
C ASN A 105 -5.66 -0.63 -13.06
N SER A 106 -5.75 -1.05 -11.79
CA SER A 106 -6.71 -0.56 -10.80
C SER A 106 -5.98 0.35 -9.82
N GLU A 107 -6.62 1.46 -9.45
CA GLU A 107 -6.09 2.45 -8.50
C GLU A 107 -5.49 1.79 -7.25
N ASP A 108 -6.30 1.01 -6.51
CA ASP A 108 -5.89 0.39 -5.24
C ASP A 108 -4.64 -0.46 -5.40
N TRP A 109 -4.56 -1.25 -6.49
CA TRP A 109 -3.44 -2.14 -6.75
C TRP A 109 -2.18 -1.37 -7.13
N LEU A 110 -2.31 -0.38 -8.01
CA LEU A 110 -1.19 0.45 -8.46
C LEU A 110 -0.59 1.22 -7.28
N LEU A 111 -1.43 1.86 -6.45
CA LEU A 111 -0.98 2.60 -5.28
C LEU A 111 -0.35 1.69 -4.23
N ALA A 112 -0.93 0.51 -3.97
CA ALA A 112 -0.36 -0.44 -3.03
C ALA A 112 1.04 -0.91 -3.50
N ALA A 113 1.19 -1.30 -4.77
CA ALA A 113 2.49 -1.71 -5.31
C ALA A 113 3.53 -0.58 -5.24
N MET A 114 3.13 0.65 -5.60
CA MET A 114 4.02 1.82 -5.55
C MET A 114 4.52 2.10 -4.13
N ARG A 115 3.63 2.02 -3.13
CA ARG A 115 3.98 2.18 -1.71
C ARG A 115 4.90 1.06 -1.24
N GLN A 116 4.69 -0.19 -1.65
CA GLN A 116 5.60 -1.27 -1.28
C GLN A 116 7.00 -1.06 -1.86
N LEU A 117 7.13 -0.50 -3.07
CA LEU A 117 8.41 -0.23 -3.70
C LEU A 117 9.14 1.00 -3.14
N PHE A 118 8.46 2.12 -2.89
CA PHE A 118 9.11 3.41 -2.55
C PHE A 118 8.60 4.10 -1.28
N GLY A 119 7.50 3.61 -0.68
CA GLY A 119 6.95 4.15 0.57
C GLY A 119 7.14 3.23 1.78
N SER A 120 7.75 2.06 1.59
CA SER A 120 7.94 1.07 2.63
C SER A 120 9.14 1.41 3.52
N PRO A 121 9.12 1.09 4.83
CA PRO A 121 10.27 1.27 5.71
C PRO A 121 11.37 0.21 5.51
N TYR A 122 11.22 -0.69 4.53
CA TYR A 122 12.20 -1.75 4.29
C TYR A 122 13.42 -1.22 3.55
N ASP A 123 14.59 -1.67 4.00
CA ASP A 123 15.84 -1.39 3.30
C ASP A 123 15.95 -2.33 2.08
N TYR A 124 15.83 -1.75 0.89
CA TYR A 124 16.00 -2.43 -0.38
C TYR A 124 17.40 -2.27 -0.98
N SER A 125 18.38 -1.80 -0.21
CA SER A 125 19.78 -1.61 -0.66
C SER A 125 20.40 -2.89 -1.22
N CYS A 126 19.95 -4.06 -0.77
CA CYS A 126 20.41 -5.36 -1.25
C CYS A 126 19.76 -5.83 -2.57
N LEU A 127 18.79 -5.10 -3.12
CA LEU A 127 18.00 -5.51 -4.28
C LEU A 127 18.50 -4.87 -5.59
N PRO A 128 18.16 -5.46 -6.76
CA PRO A 128 18.55 -4.90 -8.06
C PRO A 128 17.92 -3.51 -8.27
N PHE A 129 18.74 -2.47 -8.07
CA PHE A 129 18.31 -1.07 -8.16
C PHE A 129 17.62 -0.76 -9.50
N ALA A 130 18.21 -1.18 -10.62
CA ALA A 130 17.65 -0.91 -11.95
C ALA A 130 16.24 -1.52 -12.15
N GLU A 131 16.00 -2.72 -11.63
CA GLU A 131 14.70 -3.39 -11.77
C GLU A 131 13.62 -2.71 -10.92
N ARG A 132 13.94 -2.35 -9.67
CA ARG A 132 13.04 -1.57 -8.80
C ARG A 132 12.61 -0.26 -9.45
N PHE A 133 13.56 0.48 -10.03
CA PHE A 133 13.26 1.75 -10.70
C PHE A 133 12.49 1.56 -12.01
N SER A 134 12.76 0.50 -12.77
CA SER A 134 11.96 0.18 -13.96
C SER A 134 10.50 -0.11 -13.61
N MET A 135 10.26 -0.89 -12.55
CA MET A 135 8.91 -1.15 -12.03
C MET A 135 8.24 0.13 -11.52
N GLY A 136 8.97 0.96 -10.78
CA GLY A 136 8.50 2.26 -10.28
C GLY A 136 8.11 3.22 -11.39
N LYS A 137 8.90 3.26 -12.47
CA LYS A 137 8.59 4.06 -13.66
C LYS A 137 7.25 3.63 -14.27
N GLU A 138 7.08 2.35 -14.56
CA GLU A 138 5.86 1.86 -15.18
C GLU A 138 4.63 2.11 -14.30
N LEU A 139 4.73 1.85 -12.99
CA LEU A 139 3.65 2.19 -12.05
C LEU A 139 3.33 3.68 -12.05
N SER A 140 4.34 4.54 -11.98
CA SER A 140 4.18 6.00 -12.01
C SER A 140 3.47 6.45 -13.29
N ASP A 141 3.89 5.93 -14.45
CA ASP A 141 3.29 6.28 -15.74
C ASP A 141 1.80 5.85 -15.80
N ARG A 142 1.47 4.65 -15.30
CA ARG A 142 0.08 4.16 -15.20
C ARG A 142 -0.76 5.02 -14.26
N ILE A 143 -0.23 5.31 -13.08
CA ILE A 143 -0.90 6.14 -12.06
C ILE A 143 -1.18 7.53 -12.64
N LEU A 144 -0.17 8.22 -13.19
CA LEU A 144 -0.34 9.55 -13.78
C LEU A 144 -1.33 9.58 -14.94
N THR A 145 -1.40 8.52 -15.74
CA THR A 145 -2.37 8.41 -16.84
C THR A 145 -3.82 8.33 -16.34
N LEU A 146 -4.05 7.62 -15.23
CA LEU A 146 -5.39 7.40 -14.67
C LEU A 146 -5.82 8.49 -13.68
N CYS A 147 -4.85 9.09 -13.00
CA CYS A 147 -5.04 10.09 -11.94
C CYS A 147 -6.06 11.19 -12.28
N PRO A 148 -6.08 11.79 -13.50
CA PRO A 148 -7.06 12.84 -13.83
C PRO A 148 -8.53 12.41 -13.73
N GLN A 149 -8.82 11.10 -13.77
CA GLN A 149 -10.18 10.56 -13.68
C GLN A 149 -10.62 10.31 -12.23
N TRP A 150 -9.70 10.42 -11.27
CA TRP A 150 -9.96 10.14 -9.86
C TRP A 150 -10.40 11.40 -9.10
N ASP A 151 -11.10 11.19 -7.99
CA ASP A 151 -11.49 12.28 -7.11
C ASP A 151 -10.28 12.98 -6.47
N ALA A 152 -10.47 14.16 -5.89
CA ALA A 152 -9.37 14.98 -5.36
C ALA A 152 -8.54 14.25 -4.30
N ARG A 153 -9.19 13.47 -3.42
CA ARG A 153 -8.49 12.69 -2.40
C ARG A 153 -7.64 11.59 -3.03
N SER A 154 -8.21 10.85 -3.95
CA SER A 154 -7.52 9.77 -4.66
C SER A 154 -6.32 10.29 -5.47
N ARG A 155 -6.47 11.47 -6.10
CA ARG A 155 -5.36 12.18 -6.75
C ARG A 155 -4.26 12.59 -5.79
N ALA A 156 -4.60 13.20 -4.66
CA ALA A 156 -3.62 13.59 -3.64
C ALA A 156 -2.83 12.38 -3.11
N LEU A 157 -3.52 11.26 -2.84
CA LEU A 157 -2.91 10.01 -2.41
C LEU A 157 -1.99 9.42 -3.49
N SER A 158 -2.34 9.61 -4.75
CA SER A 158 -1.55 9.14 -5.89
C SER A 158 -0.26 9.91 -6.02
N TYR A 159 -0.33 11.25 -6.01
CA TYR A 159 0.85 12.11 -6.06
C TYR A 159 1.80 11.86 -4.89
N ALA A 160 1.25 11.75 -3.67
CA ALA A 160 2.03 11.39 -2.49
C ALA A 160 2.71 10.02 -2.61
N ALA A 161 2.06 9.04 -3.25
CA ALA A 161 2.62 7.70 -3.44
C ALA A 161 3.74 7.64 -4.48
N ILE A 162 3.69 8.48 -5.53
CA ILE A 162 4.70 8.49 -6.61
C ILE A 162 5.87 9.43 -6.35
N ALA A 163 5.71 10.46 -5.51
CA ALA A 163 6.77 11.43 -5.21
C ALA A 163 8.07 10.79 -4.67
N PRO A 164 8.05 9.79 -3.76
CA PRO A 164 9.26 9.11 -3.30
C PRO A 164 10.11 8.51 -4.45
N TYR A 165 9.47 7.94 -5.47
CA TYR A 165 10.18 7.42 -6.64
C TYR A 165 10.91 8.52 -7.41
N TYR A 166 10.27 9.66 -7.67
CA TYR A 166 10.91 10.77 -8.38
C TYR A 166 12.09 11.32 -7.59
N HIS A 167 11.94 11.46 -6.27
CA HIS A 167 13.02 11.93 -5.41
C HIS A 167 14.20 10.95 -5.37
N GLU A 168 13.95 9.66 -5.13
CA GLU A 168 14.99 8.63 -5.15
C GLU A 168 15.66 8.49 -6.53
N ASN A 169 14.98 8.88 -7.63
CA ASN A 169 15.50 8.86 -8.99
C ASN A 169 16.23 10.16 -9.38
N GLY A 170 16.53 11.03 -8.42
CA GLY A 170 17.23 12.31 -8.65
C GLY A 170 16.38 13.39 -9.33
N LYS A 171 15.06 13.20 -9.43
CA LYS A 171 14.10 14.17 -9.98
C LYS A 171 13.36 14.89 -8.86
N SER A 172 14.11 15.50 -7.95
CA SER A 172 13.55 16.15 -6.74
C SER A 172 12.57 17.26 -7.08
N GLU A 173 12.81 18.06 -8.12
CA GLU A 173 11.85 19.10 -8.57
C GLU A 173 10.48 18.49 -8.86
N ARG A 174 10.43 17.38 -9.61
CA ARG A 174 9.17 16.69 -9.90
C ARG A 174 8.52 16.11 -8.64
N ALA A 175 9.32 15.61 -7.70
CA ALA A 175 8.79 15.12 -6.42
C ALA A 175 8.17 16.25 -5.59
N VAL A 176 8.80 17.43 -5.58
CA VAL A 176 8.30 18.64 -4.92
C VAL A 176 6.97 19.08 -5.54
N GLU A 177 6.90 19.23 -6.86
CA GLU A 177 5.66 19.59 -7.58
C GLU A 177 4.50 18.66 -7.20
N LEU A 178 4.74 17.35 -7.19
CA LEU A 178 3.71 16.36 -6.85
C LEU A 178 3.20 16.51 -5.41
N ILE A 179 4.09 16.82 -4.46
CA ILE A 179 3.68 17.04 -3.07
C ILE A 179 2.93 18.36 -2.92
N GLU A 180 3.32 19.41 -3.65
CA GLU A 180 2.61 20.70 -3.66
C GLU A 180 1.19 20.54 -4.25
N GLU A 181 1.05 19.84 -5.39
CA GLU A 181 -0.27 19.49 -5.94
C GLU A 181 -1.11 18.67 -4.96
N ALA A 182 -0.49 17.72 -4.23
CA ALA A 182 -1.20 16.94 -3.21
C ALA A 182 -1.68 17.81 -2.03
N LEU A 183 -0.87 18.78 -1.60
CA LEU A 183 -1.23 19.72 -0.53
C LEU A 183 -2.46 20.54 -0.92
N GLU A 184 -2.46 21.15 -2.11
CA GLU A 184 -3.59 21.95 -2.60
C GLU A 184 -4.89 21.13 -2.65
N LEU A 185 -4.81 19.88 -3.11
CA LEU A 185 -5.97 18.98 -3.15
C LEU A 185 -6.50 18.66 -1.75
N VAL A 186 -5.62 18.38 -0.78
CA VAL A 186 -6.03 18.09 0.61
C VAL A 186 -6.59 19.33 1.29
N GLU A 187 -6.04 20.51 1.03
CA GLU A 187 -6.57 21.79 1.52
C GLU A 187 -7.98 22.07 1.00
N GLY A 188 -8.29 21.70 -0.25
CA GLY A 188 -9.63 21.80 -0.83
C GLY A 188 -10.64 20.76 -0.32
N GLU A 189 -10.18 19.64 0.24
CA GLU A 189 -11.05 18.55 0.69
C GLU A 189 -11.79 18.86 2.00
N SER A 190 -13.05 18.41 2.07
CA SER A 190 -13.87 18.43 3.29
C SER A 190 -13.66 17.16 4.11
N LEU A 191 -12.60 17.16 4.91
CA LEU A 191 -12.23 16.09 5.83
C LEU A 191 -12.53 16.48 7.28
N ALA A 192 -12.59 15.48 8.17
CA ALA A 192 -12.53 15.76 9.60
C ALA A 192 -11.19 16.44 9.95
N ASP A 193 -11.23 17.45 10.82
CA ASP A 193 -10.06 18.30 11.10
C ASP A 193 -8.84 17.50 11.54
N ASP A 194 -9.03 16.49 12.40
CA ASP A 194 -7.95 15.62 12.88
C ASP A 194 -7.27 14.86 11.74
N VAL A 195 -8.07 14.28 10.84
CA VAL A 195 -7.58 13.54 9.66
C VAL A 195 -6.87 14.48 8.68
N LYS A 196 -7.44 15.67 8.45
CA LYS A 196 -6.86 16.66 7.52
C LYS A 196 -5.50 17.13 8.00
N GLN A 197 -5.40 17.52 9.27
CA GLN A 197 -4.16 18.03 9.85
C GLN A 197 -3.06 16.97 9.86
N GLU A 198 -3.39 15.73 10.17
CA GLU A 198 -2.41 14.63 10.10
C GLU A 198 -1.89 14.43 8.67
N TRP A 199 -2.76 14.48 7.67
CA TRP A 199 -2.34 14.31 6.28
C TRP A 199 -1.49 15.49 5.80
N LEU A 200 -1.89 16.73 6.08
CA LEU A 200 -1.11 17.92 5.75
C LEU A 200 0.28 17.88 6.40
N ALA A 201 0.37 17.50 7.68
CA ALA A 201 1.65 17.37 8.37
C ALA A 201 2.60 16.37 7.68
N GLN A 202 2.08 15.23 7.22
CA GLN A 202 2.87 14.24 6.49
C GLN A 202 3.36 14.76 5.13
N LEU A 203 2.50 15.47 4.40
CA LEU A 203 2.86 16.06 3.11
C LEU A 203 3.91 17.17 3.29
N LEU A 204 3.76 18.04 4.29
CA LEU A 204 4.75 19.07 4.62
C LEU A 204 6.11 18.47 5.00
N GLN A 205 6.12 17.40 5.79
CA GLN A 205 7.35 16.67 6.12
C GLN A 205 8.02 16.09 4.87
N ALA A 206 7.25 15.52 3.94
CA ALA A 206 7.78 15.04 2.67
C ALA A 206 8.33 16.18 1.82
N LEU A 207 7.66 17.33 1.79
CA LEU A 207 8.07 18.52 1.06
C LEU A 207 9.42 19.05 1.58
N GLU A 208 9.58 19.17 2.90
CA GLU A 208 10.84 19.57 3.54
C GLU A 208 11.97 18.60 3.16
N LYS A 209 11.70 17.29 3.20
CA LYS A 209 12.66 16.26 2.81
C LYS A 209 13.10 16.40 1.35
N TYR A 210 12.19 16.69 0.43
CA TYR A 210 12.51 16.72 -1.00
C TYR A 210 13.14 18.03 -1.46
N LYS A 211 13.02 19.10 -0.66
CA LYS A 211 13.68 20.41 -0.88
C LYS A 211 15.09 20.48 -0.30
N ALA A 212 15.45 19.56 0.60
CA ALA A 212 16.78 19.46 1.20
C ALA A 212 17.82 18.90 0.23
#